data_AF-A0A1L9R8E0-F1
#
_entry.id   AF-A0A1L9R8E0-F1
#
_cell.length_a   1.000
_cell.length_b   1.000
_cell.length_c   1.000
_cell.angle_alpha   90.00
_cell.angle_beta   90.00
_cell.angle_gamma   90.00
#
_symmetry.space_group_name_H-M   'P 1'
#
loop_
_entity.id
_entity.type
_entity.pdbx_description
1 polymer ?
#
loop_
_entity_poly.entity_id
_entity_poly.type
_entity_poly.pdbx_seq_one_letter_code
_entity_poly.pdbx_strand_id
1 'polypeptide(L)'
;MEQEYSYSMDDVAVAHTKCFRESISLEKSQNFLAGEQFTAYQILWGDKATFVPKQALTLIQALVAGSLFYNVLNDSSGLFIKPGALFFALLYNSLLSMSEITVGIPILVAQVIIFSIVLYFMCMKAMFHAVGAVFKTFDGASKVSEFLMAALVIYTGYMIKKPYMHPWFSWIFWLDPLSYGFEALLANEWHGKTIDCVGSNLIPNGGNYRSCTSIMRRGRWCDSR
;
A
#
# COMPACT_ATOMS: atom_id res chain seq x y z
N MET A 1 -47.41 24.62 -23.06
CA MET A 1 -47.08 23.39 -22.30
C MET A 1 -46.46 23.82 -21.00
N GLU A 2 -47.28 24.20 -20.02
CA GLU A 2 -46.83 24.45 -18.65
C GLU A 2 -47.82 23.70 -17.77
N GLN A 3 -47.54 22.42 -17.55
CA GLN A 3 -48.19 21.68 -16.48
C GLN A 3 -47.48 22.09 -15.20
N GLU A 4 -48.14 23.00 -14.48
CA GLU A 4 -47.76 23.41 -13.14
C GLU A 4 -47.86 22.18 -12.23
N TYR A 5 -46.71 21.62 -11.84
CA TYR A 5 -46.64 20.52 -10.87
C TYR A 5 -47.13 21.04 -9.51
N SER A 6 -48.42 20.84 -9.24
CA SER A 6 -49.01 21.06 -7.92
C SER A 6 -48.38 20.08 -6.93
N TYR A 7 -47.31 20.50 -6.25
CA TYR A 7 -46.83 19.85 -5.03
C TYR A 7 -47.99 19.77 -4.04
N SER A 8 -48.33 18.58 -3.52
CA SER A 8 -49.35 18.49 -2.48
C SER A 8 -48.85 19.23 -1.25
N MET A 9 -49.54 20.31 -0.88
CA MET A 9 -49.30 21.09 0.34
C MET A 9 -49.91 20.35 1.53
N ASP A 10 -49.64 19.04 1.64
CA ASP A 10 -50.02 18.27 2.81
C ASP A 10 -49.14 18.74 3.98
N ASP A 11 -49.73 18.92 5.17
CA ASP A 11 -48.99 19.39 6.36
C ASP A 11 -47.76 18.52 6.66
N VAL A 12 -47.82 17.25 6.29
CA VAL A 12 -46.72 16.28 6.38
C VAL A 12 -45.57 16.65 5.43
N ALA A 13 -45.83 17.03 4.17
CA ALA A 13 -44.79 17.40 3.22
C ALA A 13 -44.06 18.69 3.64
N VAL A 14 -44.80 19.64 4.21
CA VAL A 14 -44.23 20.88 4.77
C VAL A 14 -43.37 20.58 5.99
N ALA A 15 -43.80 19.67 6.87
CA ALA A 15 -43.03 19.23 8.03
C ALA A 15 -41.71 18.53 7.63
N HIS A 16 -41.74 17.64 6.65
CA HIS A 16 -40.55 16.95 6.15
C HIS A 16 -39.56 17.92 5.49
N THR A 17 -40.07 18.90 4.74
CA THR A 17 -39.25 19.93 4.10
C THR A 17 -38.59 20.85 5.13
N LYS A 18 -39.30 21.19 6.22
CA LYS A 18 -38.73 21.93 7.36
C LYS A 18 -37.63 21.14 8.07
N CYS A 19 -37.89 19.88 8.39
CA CYS A 19 -36.92 18.99 9.03
C CYS A 19 -35.65 18.85 8.18
N PHE A 20 -35.80 18.66 6.88
CA PHE A 20 -34.67 18.60 5.94
C PHE A 20 -33.88 19.91 5.88
N ARG A 21 -34.57 21.07 5.86
CA ARG A 21 -33.90 22.38 5.86
C ARG A 21 -33.11 22.60 7.16
N GLU A 22 -33.63 22.09 8.28
CA GLU A 22 -33.01 22.17 9.60
C GLU A 22 -31.77 21.27 9.69
N SER A 23 -31.83 20.03 9.16
CA SER A 23 -30.65 19.15 9.08
C SER A 23 -29.53 19.75 8.21
N ILE A 24 -29.87 20.36 7.07
CA ILE A 24 -28.89 21.05 6.21
C ILE A 24 -28.32 22.30 6.90
N SER A 25 -29.11 23.00 7.71
CA SER A 25 -28.64 24.18 8.46
C SER A 25 -27.66 23.81 9.59
N LEU A 26 -27.82 22.62 10.17
CA LEU A 26 -26.91 22.05 11.17
C LEU A 26 -25.61 21.55 10.53
N GLU A 27 -25.64 21.02 9.30
CA GLU A 27 -24.41 20.71 8.54
C GLU A 27 -23.59 21.97 8.20
N LYS A 28 -24.25 23.10 7.95
CA LYS A 28 -23.60 24.30 7.42
C LYS A 28 -22.86 25.16 8.46
N SER A 29 -23.21 25.09 9.75
CA SER A 29 -22.94 26.21 10.64
C SER A 29 -21.75 26.15 11.58
N GLN A 30 -21.16 25.01 12.00
CA GLN A 30 -20.14 25.17 13.06
C GLN A 30 -19.00 24.17 13.23
N ASN A 31 -18.84 23.11 12.43
CA ASN A 31 -17.70 22.20 12.57
C ASN A 31 -17.46 21.34 11.32
N PHE A 32 -17.45 21.90 10.12
CA PHE A 32 -17.32 21.10 8.89
C PHE A 32 -16.06 20.20 8.85
N LEU A 33 -14.97 20.59 9.55
CA LEU A 33 -13.76 19.77 9.67
C LEU A 33 -13.68 18.90 10.95
N ALA A 34 -14.32 19.30 12.06
CA ALA A 34 -14.31 18.54 13.32
C ALA A 34 -15.48 17.53 13.42
N GLY A 35 -16.62 17.84 12.79
CA GLY A 35 -17.82 17.00 12.76
C GLY A 35 -17.71 15.80 11.81
N GLU A 36 -16.93 15.91 10.73
CA GLU A 36 -16.60 14.76 9.88
C GLU A 36 -15.95 13.64 10.69
N GLN A 37 -14.99 13.96 11.57
CA GLN A 37 -14.30 12.96 12.39
C GLN A 37 -15.21 12.31 13.43
N PHE A 38 -16.00 13.08 14.20
CA PHE A 38 -16.87 12.51 15.23
C PHE A 38 -18.00 11.65 14.64
N THR A 39 -18.61 12.09 13.53
CA THR A 39 -19.67 11.34 12.84
C THR A 39 -19.11 10.08 12.20
N ALA A 40 -17.94 10.16 11.56
CA ALA A 40 -17.28 9.01 10.98
C ALA A 40 -16.84 8.00 12.05
N TYR A 41 -16.38 8.44 13.23
CA TYR A 41 -16.09 7.55 14.36
C TYR A 41 -17.35 6.82 14.86
N GLN A 42 -18.49 7.51 14.94
CA GLN A 42 -19.75 6.92 15.38
C GLN A 42 -20.28 5.87 14.38
N ILE A 43 -20.11 6.12 13.07
CA ILE A 43 -20.42 5.15 12.00
C ILE A 43 -19.47 3.95 12.06
N LEU A 44 -18.16 4.17 12.29
CA LEU A 44 -17.17 3.09 12.38
C LEU A 44 -17.44 2.16 13.57
N TRP A 45 -17.83 2.73 14.71
CA TRP A 45 -18.20 1.95 15.90
C TRP A 45 -19.53 1.23 15.72
N GLY A 46 -20.41 1.72 14.83
CA GLY A 46 -21.64 1.04 14.42
C GLY A 46 -21.39 -0.17 13.52
N ASP A 47 -20.42 -0.09 12.60
CA ASP A 47 -20.10 -1.15 11.64
C ASP A 47 -18.94 -2.07 12.09
N LYS A 48 -19.12 -2.70 13.26
CA LYS A 48 -18.15 -3.70 13.77
C LYS A 48 -18.07 -4.94 12.87
N ALA A 49 -19.16 -5.25 12.17
CA ALA A 49 -19.29 -6.42 11.32
C ALA A 49 -18.36 -6.37 10.10
N THR A 50 -18.05 -5.18 9.59
CA THR A 50 -17.10 -5.02 8.47
C THR A 50 -15.65 -4.86 8.93
N PHE A 51 -15.42 -4.31 10.13
CA PHE A 51 -14.07 -4.03 10.64
C PHE A 51 -13.33 -5.29 11.13
N VAL A 52 -13.99 -6.09 11.98
CA VAL A 52 -13.38 -7.28 12.61
C VAL A 52 -12.86 -8.31 11.62
N PRO A 53 -13.62 -8.73 10.58
CA PRO A 53 -13.13 -9.73 9.63
C PRO A 53 -11.95 -9.20 8.80
N LYS A 54 -11.91 -7.91 8.47
CA LYS A 54 -10.78 -7.31 7.73
C LYS A 54 -9.48 -7.34 8.54
N GLN A 55 -9.55 -7.00 9.83
CA GLN A 55 -8.39 -7.07 10.72
C GLN A 55 -7.95 -8.52 10.95
N ALA A 56 -8.89 -9.46 11.08
CA ALA A 56 -8.58 -10.87 11.20
C ALA A 56 -7.87 -11.42 9.95
N LEU A 57 -8.37 -11.11 8.74
CA LEU A 57 -7.73 -11.50 7.48
C LEU A 57 -6.32 -10.93 7.35
N THR A 58 -6.11 -9.71 7.81
CA THR A 58 -4.79 -9.06 7.81
C THR A 58 -3.78 -9.77 8.71
N LEU A 59 -4.20 -10.16 9.91
CA LEU A 59 -3.38 -10.93 10.83
C LEU A 59 -3.05 -12.33 10.29
N ILE A 60 -4.03 -12.99 9.67
CA ILE A 60 -3.84 -14.30 9.03
C ILE A 60 -2.82 -14.18 7.89
N GLN A 61 -2.95 -13.17 7.02
CA GLN A 61 -2.02 -12.97 5.91
C GLN A 61 -0.62 -12.59 6.38
N ALA A 62 -0.48 -11.80 7.45
CA ALA A 62 0.81 -11.52 8.07
C ALA A 62 1.48 -12.80 8.62
N LEU A 63 0.70 -13.71 9.22
CA LEU A 63 1.19 -14.98 9.75
C LEU A 63 1.58 -15.97 8.65
N VAL A 64 0.81 -16.02 7.56
CA VAL A 64 1.15 -16.83 6.37
C VAL A 64 2.42 -16.30 5.70
N ALA A 65 2.50 -14.99 5.45
CA ALA A 65 3.70 -14.38 4.89
C ALA A 65 4.93 -14.56 5.80
N GLY A 66 4.75 -14.39 7.11
CA GLY A 66 5.82 -14.57 8.10
C GLY A 66 6.30 -16.02 8.23
N SER A 67 5.40 -17.00 8.11
CA SER A 67 5.77 -18.42 8.18
C SER A 67 6.56 -18.89 6.95
N LEU A 68 6.27 -18.35 5.76
CA LEU A 68 6.99 -18.70 4.52
C LEU A 68 8.47 -18.28 4.56
N PHE A 69 8.78 -17.14 5.18
CA PHE A 69 10.14 -16.57 5.25
C PHE A 69 10.79 -16.74 6.63
N TYR A 70 10.30 -17.69 7.43
CA TYR A 70 10.81 -17.95 8.77
C TYR A 70 12.25 -18.50 8.73
N ASN A 71 13.15 -17.87 9.49
CA ASN A 71 14.56 -18.27 9.64
C ASN A 71 15.37 -18.35 8.32
N VAL A 72 15.34 -17.28 7.53
CA VAL A 72 16.16 -17.17 6.32
C VAL A 72 17.65 -17.10 6.66
N LEU A 73 18.51 -17.80 5.89
CA LEU A 73 19.96 -17.80 6.12
C LEU A 73 20.54 -16.38 6.00
N ASN A 74 21.56 -16.08 6.81
CA ASN A 74 22.29 -14.80 6.76
C ASN A 74 23.47 -14.81 5.77
N ASP A 75 23.59 -15.88 4.99
CA ASP A 75 24.64 -16.04 3.98
C ASP A 75 24.18 -15.49 2.64
N SER A 76 25.10 -15.42 1.68
CA SER A 76 24.82 -15.01 0.29
C SER A 76 23.64 -15.76 -0.39
N SER A 77 23.26 -16.95 0.07
CA SER A 77 22.06 -17.67 -0.41
C SER A 77 20.74 -16.99 0.02
N GLY A 78 20.71 -16.37 1.21
CA GLY A 78 19.55 -15.66 1.74
C GLY A 78 19.36 -14.26 1.16
N LEU A 79 20.38 -13.72 0.46
CA LEU A 79 20.35 -12.41 -0.18
C LEU A 79 19.25 -12.29 -1.24
N PHE A 80 18.89 -13.38 -1.92
CA PHE A 80 17.82 -13.38 -2.92
C PHE A 80 16.42 -13.57 -2.33
N ILE A 81 16.33 -14.17 -1.13
CA ILE A 81 15.04 -14.52 -0.50
C ILE A 81 14.52 -13.37 0.37
N LYS A 82 15.40 -12.69 1.12
CA LYS A 82 15.08 -11.49 1.92
C LYS A 82 14.36 -10.37 1.15
N PRO A 83 14.81 -9.94 -0.04
CA PRO A 83 14.13 -8.87 -0.79
C PRO A 83 12.75 -9.33 -1.27
N GLY A 84 12.57 -10.62 -1.55
CA GLY A 84 11.26 -11.20 -1.86
C GLY A 84 10.28 -11.05 -0.71
N ALA A 85 10.71 -11.33 0.52
CA ALA A 85 9.87 -11.15 1.72
C ALA A 85 9.42 -9.69 1.90
N LEU A 86 10.32 -8.73 1.74
CA LEU A 86 10.02 -7.30 1.84
C LEU A 86 9.11 -6.83 0.70
N PHE A 87 9.31 -7.32 -0.52
CA PHE A 87 8.47 -7.04 -1.66
C PHE A 87 7.03 -7.55 -1.45
N PHE A 88 6.86 -8.80 -1.01
CA PHE A 88 5.54 -9.35 -0.72
C PHE A 88 4.84 -8.63 0.44
N ALA A 89 5.59 -8.20 1.46
CA ALA A 89 5.04 -7.41 2.55
C ALA A 89 4.49 -6.05 2.06
N LEU A 90 5.20 -5.37 1.16
CA LEU A 90 4.71 -4.12 0.56
C LEU A 90 3.52 -4.38 -0.37
N LEU A 91 3.63 -5.36 -1.27
CA LEU A 91 2.58 -5.70 -2.23
C LEU A 91 1.25 -6.00 -1.52
N TYR A 92 1.30 -6.75 -0.42
CA TYR A 92 0.12 -7.06 0.37
C TYR A 92 -0.57 -5.80 0.93
N ASN A 93 0.20 -4.87 1.50
CA ASN A 93 -0.34 -3.59 1.97
C ASN A 93 -0.92 -2.75 0.81
N SER A 94 -0.32 -2.80 -0.37
CA SER A 94 -0.87 -2.17 -1.58
C SER A 94 -2.24 -2.74 -1.97
N LEU A 95 -2.39 -4.06 -1.95
CA LEU A 95 -3.67 -4.70 -2.29
C LEU A 95 -4.75 -4.38 -1.25
N LEU A 96 -4.39 -4.31 0.03
CA LEU A 96 -5.32 -3.89 1.09
C LEU A 96 -5.83 -2.47 0.86
N SER A 97 -4.98 -1.56 0.39
CA SER A 97 -5.34 -0.17 0.10
C SER A 97 -6.54 -0.05 -0.87
N MET A 98 -6.72 -1.00 -1.79
CA MET A 98 -7.88 -1.02 -2.69
C MET A 98 -9.18 -1.38 -1.97
N SER A 99 -9.14 -2.35 -1.06
CA SER A 99 -10.30 -2.82 -0.31
C SER A 99 -10.88 -1.78 0.68
N GLU A 100 -10.17 -0.66 0.82
CA GLU A 100 -10.52 0.45 1.69
C GLU A 100 -10.98 1.70 0.93
N ILE A 101 -11.08 1.66 -0.40
CA ILE A 101 -11.61 2.78 -1.21
C ILE A 101 -13.10 3.02 -0.89
N THR A 102 -13.82 1.98 -0.44
CA THR A 102 -15.26 2.03 -0.17
C THR A 102 -15.61 2.51 1.24
N VAL A 103 -14.65 2.53 2.18
CA VAL A 103 -14.90 2.90 3.58
C VAL A 103 -14.13 4.18 3.85
N GLY A 104 -14.86 5.22 4.27
CA GLY A 104 -14.27 6.52 4.62
C GLY A 104 -13.10 6.39 5.60
N ILE A 105 -12.41 7.52 5.78
CA ILE A 105 -11.05 7.67 6.32
C ILE A 105 -10.75 7.19 7.78
N PRO A 106 -11.65 6.66 8.66
CA PRO A 106 -11.24 6.39 10.05
C PRO A 106 -10.44 5.10 10.36
N ILE A 107 -10.22 4.16 9.44
CA ILE A 107 -9.58 2.85 9.74
C ILE A 107 -8.05 2.96 9.98
N LEU A 108 -7.47 4.13 9.73
CA LEU A 108 -6.03 4.32 9.58
C LEU A 108 -5.24 4.51 10.88
N VAL A 109 -5.94 4.71 12.02
CA VAL A 109 -5.30 5.02 13.31
C VAL A 109 -4.76 3.76 14.01
N ALA A 110 -5.06 2.55 13.52
CA ALA A 110 -4.64 1.30 14.17
C ALA A 110 -3.29 0.73 13.70
N GLN A 111 -2.70 1.22 12.60
CA GLN A 111 -1.42 0.75 12.07
C GLN A 111 -0.29 1.76 12.32
N VAL A 112 0.23 1.83 13.55
CA VAL A 112 1.17 2.91 13.97
C VAL A 112 2.53 2.39 14.42
N ILE A 113 3.22 1.55 13.64
CA ILE A 113 4.53 1.02 14.11
C ILE A 113 5.72 1.30 13.18
N ILE A 114 5.57 1.65 11.89
CA ILE A 114 6.75 1.93 11.03
C ILE A 114 6.49 3.12 10.09
N PHE A 115 7.13 4.26 10.36
CA PHE A 115 7.04 5.52 9.60
C PHE A 115 7.21 5.36 8.07
N SER A 116 8.10 4.46 7.63
CA SER A 116 8.33 4.11 6.22
C SER A 116 7.14 3.42 5.54
N ILE A 117 6.45 2.52 6.25
CA ILE A 117 5.32 1.76 5.70
C ILE A 117 4.07 2.64 5.66
N VAL A 118 3.94 3.56 6.62
CA VAL A 118 2.79 4.49 6.72
C VAL A 118 2.77 5.48 5.57
N LEU A 119 3.88 6.15 5.26
CA LEU A 119 3.93 7.13 4.15
C LEU A 119 3.61 6.47 2.80
N TYR A 120 4.12 5.26 2.59
CA TYR A 120 3.82 4.45 1.41
C TYR A 120 2.32 4.10 1.32
N PHE A 121 1.71 3.62 2.40
CA PHE A 121 0.30 3.23 2.43
C PHE A 121 -0.62 4.43 2.18
N MET A 122 -0.30 5.59 2.77
CA MET A 122 -1.04 6.84 2.53
C MET A 122 -0.95 7.30 1.07
N CYS A 123 0.23 7.19 0.45
CA CYS A 123 0.42 7.59 -0.93
C CYS A 123 -0.34 6.67 -1.91
N MET A 124 -0.29 5.35 -1.68
CA MET A 124 -1.06 4.38 -2.46
C MET A 124 -2.57 4.60 -2.30
N LYS A 125 -3.05 4.81 -1.07
CA LYS A 125 -4.47 5.13 -0.82
C LYS A 125 -4.91 6.40 -1.55
N ALA A 126 -4.11 7.46 -1.47
CA ALA A 126 -4.43 8.72 -2.13
C ALA A 126 -4.53 8.56 -3.66
N MET A 127 -3.65 7.76 -4.26
CA MET A 127 -3.70 7.45 -5.68
C MET A 127 -4.97 6.69 -6.06
N PHE A 128 -5.38 5.69 -5.26
CA PHE A 128 -6.63 4.97 -5.52
C PHE A 128 -7.88 5.83 -5.31
N HIS A 129 -7.86 6.75 -4.35
CA HIS A 129 -8.92 7.75 -4.20
C HIS A 129 -8.98 8.71 -5.39
N ALA A 130 -7.83 9.12 -5.93
CA ALA A 130 -7.78 9.96 -7.13
C ALA A 130 -8.40 9.23 -8.33
N VAL A 131 -8.13 7.94 -8.50
CA VAL A 131 -8.80 7.10 -9.52
C VAL A 131 -10.31 7.07 -9.26
N GLY A 132 -10.74 6.80 -8.02
CA GLY A 132 -12.15 6.81 -7.65
C GLY A 132 -12.88 8.13 -7.92
N ALA A 133 -12.20 9.27 -7.78
CA ALA A 133 -12.76 10.59 -8.06
C ALA A 133 -12.95 10.88 -9.57
N VAL A 134 -12.18 10.22 -10.43
CA VAL A 134 -12.25 10.42 -11.90
C VAL A 134 -13.42 9.64 -12.51
N PHE A 135 -13.82 8.52 -11.91
CA PHE A 135 -14.86 7.64 -12.44
C PHE A 135 -16.21 7.82 -11.73
N LYS A 136 -17.29 7.87 -12.53
CA LYS A 136 -18.67 7.90 -12.00
C LYS A 136 -19.24 6.49 -11.73
N THR A 137 -18.53 5.44 -12.14
CA THR A 137 -18.95 4.04 -12.01
C THR A 137 -17.92 3.24 -11.23
N PHE A 138 -18.39 2.42 -10.29
CA PHE A 138 -17.52 1.57 -9.45
C PHE A 138 -16.81 0.49 -10.27
N ASP A 139 -17.52 -0.17 -11.18
CA ASP A 139 -16.94 -1.24 -12.02
C ASP A 139 -15.83 -0.73 -12.96
N GLY A 140 -15.92 0.53 -13.39
CA GLY A 140 -14.90 1.18 -14.21
C GLY A 140 -13.67 1.55 -13.38
N ALA A 141 -13.90 2.14 -12.19
CA ALA A 141 -12.84 2.54 -11.27
C ALA A 141 -11.96 1.36 -10.85
N SER A 142 -12.58 0.25 -10.42
CA SER A 142 -11.87 -0.93 -9.91
C SER A 142 -10.98 -1.58 -10.97
N LYS A 143 -11.44 -1.68 -12.22
CA LYS A 143 -10.66 -2.23 -13.34
C LYS A 143 -9.43 -1.37 -13.65
N VAL A 144 -9.61 -0.05 -13.62
CA VAL A 144 -8.52 0.90 -13.92
C VAL A 144 -7.50 0.93 -12.79
N SER A 145 -7.94 0.87 -11.53
CA SER A 145 -7.03 0.76 -10.40
C SER A 145 -6.24 -0.55 -10.41
N GLU A 146 -6.84 -1.66 -10.84
CA GLU A 146 -6.15 -2.96 -10.95
C GLU A 146 -5.10 -2.96 -12.05
N PHE A 147 -5.41 -2.38 -13.21
CA PHE A 147 -4.44 -2.21 -14.28
C PHE A 147 -3.27 -1.32 -13.83
N LEU A 148 -3.57 -0.23 -13.12
CA LEU A 148 -2.55 0.66 -12.56
C LEU A 148 -1.67 -0.07 -11.52
N MET A 149 -2.27 -0.83 -10.61
CA MET A 149 -1.54 -1.63 -9.63
C MET A 149 -0.61 -2.63 -10.31
N ALA A 150 -1.10 -3.37 -11.31
CA ALA A 150 -0.29 -4.33 -12.05
C ALA A 150 0.92 -3.65 -12.71
N ALA A 151 0.73 -2.46 -13.30
CA ALA A 151 1.81 -1.68 -13.87
C ALA A 151 2.85 -1.29 -12.80
N LEU A 152 2.42 -0.76 -11.66
CA LEU A 152 3.32 -0.33 -10.58
C LEU A 152 4.13 -1.51 -10.00
N VAL A 153 3.48 -2.66 -9.78
CA VAL A 153 4.15 -3.87 -9.29
C VAL A 153 5.26 -4.37 -10.23
N ILE A 154 5.08 -4.26 -11.54
CA ILE A 154 6.11 -4.64 -12.51
C ILE A 154 7.29 -3.67 -12.50
N TYR A 155 7.01 -2.37 -12.31
CA TYR A 155 8.03 -1.31 -12.31
C TYR A 155 8.71 -1.07 -10.95
N THR A 156 8.33 -1.80 -9.90
CA THR A 156 8.94 -1.68 -8.54
C THR A 156 10.46 -1.86 -8.49
N GLY A 157 11.05 -2.58 -9.44
CA GLY A 157 12.49 -2.85 -9.50
C GLY A 157 12.93 -4.20 -8.90
N TYR A 158 12.01 -5.00 -8.35
CA TYR A 158 12.31 -6.35 -7.86
C TYR A 158 12.55 -7.37 -8.99
N MET A 159 11.70 -7.39 -10.03
CA MET A 159 11.85 -8.31 -11.16
C MET A 159 12.97 -7.90 -12.13
N ILE A 160 13.06 -6.61 -12.46
CA ILE A 160 14.06 -6.06 -13.38
C ILE A 160 14.72 -4.87 -12.70
N LYS A 161 16.06 -4.89 -12.57
CA LYS A 161 16.84 -3.78 -12.02
C LYS A 161 16.84 -2.57 -12.96
N LYS A 162 16.76 -1.37 -12.38
CA LYS A 162 16.67 -0.06 -13.07
C LYS A 162 17.57 0.11 -14.33
N PRO A 163 18.88 -0.23 -14.31
CA PRO A 163 19.75 0.02 -15.46
C PRO A 163 19.47 -0.87 -16.68
N TYR A 164 18.66 -1.92 -16.55
CA TYR A 164 18.31 -2.85 -17.63
C TYR A 164 16.88 -2.61 -18.14
N MET A 165 16.18 -1.61 -17.60
CA MET A 165 14.84 -1.24 -18.04
C MET A 165 14.91 -0.47 -19.36
N HIS A 166 13.91 -0.69 -20.22
CA HIS A 166 13.80 0.05 -21.47
C HIS A 166 13.55 1.55 -21.19
N PRO A 167 14.23 2.47 -21.89
CA PRO A 167 14.17 3.90 -21.59
C PRO A 167 12.79 4.54 -21.81
N TRP A 168 11.93 3.97 -22.68
CA TRP A 168 10.61 4.55 -22.99
C TRP A 168 9.63 4.53 -21.81
N PHE A 169 9.69 3.52 -20.95
CA PHE A 169 8.82 3.39 -19.78
C PHE A 169 9.57 3.55 -18.45
N SER A 170 10.84 3.95 -18.49
CA SER A 170 11.66 4.13 -17.28
C SER A 170 11.14 5.26 -16.37
N TRP A 171 10.31 6.16 -16.88
CA TRP A 171 9.73 7.26 -16.09
C TRP A 171 8.68 6.76 -15.07
N ILE A 172 8.01 5.64 -15.34
CA ILE A 172 6.98 5.06 -14.44
C ILE A 172 7.58 4.73 -13.08
N PHE A 173 8.83 4.24 -13.07
CA PHE A 173 9.60 3.97 -11.86
C PHE A 173 9.68 5.19 -10.92
N TRP A 174 9.76 6.41 -11.48
CA TRP A 174 9.90 7.63 -10.66
C TRP A 174 8.58 8.12 -10.08
N LEU A 175 7.46 7.75 -10.69
CA LEU A 175 6.12 8.02 -10.17
C LEU A 175 5.68 6.97 -9.14
N ASP A 176 6.25 5.77 -9.23
CA ASP A 176 5.84 4.61 -8.44
C ASP A 176 6.25 4.71 -6.96
N PRO A 177 5.30 4.90 -6.02
CA PRO A 177 5.59 4.91 -4.59
C PRO A 177 6.02 3.54 -4.06
N LEU A 178 5.69 2.44 -4.75
CA LEU A 178 6.09 1.08 -4.36
C LEU A 178 7.60 0.90 -4.46
N SER A 179 8.21 1.41 -5.52
CA SER A 179 9.66 1.35 -5.71
C SER A 179 10.42 2.06 -4.60
N TYR A 180 10.00 3.26 -4.21
CA TYR A 180 10.64 4.01 -3.11
C TYR A 180 10.48 3.32 -1.76
N GLY A 181 9.28 2.76 -1.48
CA GLY A 181 9.06 1.97 -0.27
C GLY A 181 9.96 0.73 -0.22
N PHE A 182 10.14 0.07 -1.36
CA PHE A 182 11.00 -1.10 -1.48
C PHE A 182 12.48 -0.76 -1.28
N GLU A 183 13.00 0.27 -1.96
CA GLU A 183 14.38 0.73 -1.78
C GLU A 183 14.65 1.18 -0.33
N ALA A 184 13.69 1.82 0.34
CA ALA A 184 13.82 2.22 1.74
C ALA A 184 13.90 1.02 2.70
N LEU A 185 13.05 0.00 2.52
CA LEU A 185 13.10 -1.21 3.33
C LEU A 185 14.37 -2.03 3.08
N LEU A 186 14.79 -2.14 1.82
CA LEU A 186 16.06 -2.76 1.46
C LEU A 186 17.24 -2.00 2.08
N ALA A 187 17.27 -0.67 1.98
CA ALA A 187 18.34 0.11 2.57
C ALA A 187 18.40 -0.09 4.08
N ASN A 188 17.25 -0.18 4.76
CA ASN A 188 17.17 -0.38 6.21
C ASN A 188 17.61 -1.79 6.65
N GLU A 189 17.16 -2.86 5.97
CA GLU A 189 17.51 -4.24 6.35
C GLU A 189 18.99 -4.56 6.09
N TRP A 190 19.60 -3.94 5.07
CA TRP A 190 20.99 -4.15 4.71
C TRP A 190 21.96 -3.11 5.26
N HIS A 191 21.47 -2.11 6.00
CA HIS A 191 22.33 -1.09 6.57
C HIS A 191 23.31 -1.70 7.59
N GLY A 192 24.60 -1.75 7.24
CA GLY A 192 25.66 -2.18 8.16
C GLY A 192 25.70 -3.69 8.44
N LYS A 193 24.99 -4.51 7.66
CA LYS A 193 25.08 -5.98 7.72
C LYS A 193 26.25 -6.48 6.87
N THR A 194 27.10 -7.33 7.45
CA THR A 194 28.11 -8.12 6.73
C THR A 194 27.51 -9.48 6.37
N ILE A 195 27.57 -9.88 5.10
CA ILE A 195 27.01 -11.14 4.62
C ILE A 195 28.15 -12.13 4.45
N ASP A 196 27.98 -13.35 5.00
CA ASP A 196 28.96 -14.40 4.83
C ASP A 196 28.84 -15.00 3.40
N CYS A 197 29.97 -15.03 2.69
CA CYS A 197 29.99 -15.48 1.29
C CYS A 197 30.15 -16.99 1.23
N VAL A 198 29.18 -17.70 0.64
CA VAL A 198 29.29 -19.14 0.41
C VAL A 198 29.67 -19.41 -1.05
N GLY A 199 30.63 -20.31 -1.25
CA GLY A 199 31.40 -20.52 -2.48
C GLY A 199 30.65 -20.83 -3.78
N SER A 200 29.33 -21.01 -3.77
CA SER A 200 28.50 -21.21 -4.96
C SER A 200 27.80 -19.94 -5.47
N ASN A 201 27.75 -18.87 -4.67
CA ASN A 201 27.07 -17.62 -5.00
C ASN A 201 28.05 -16.46 -5.31
N LEU A 202 29.35 -16.75 -5.32
CA LEU A 202 30.41 -15.78 -5.61
C LEU A 202 30.64 -15.71 -7.13
N ILE A 203 30.35 -14.55 -7.73
CA ILE A 203 30.65 -14.32 -9.14
C ILE A 203 32.09 -13.77 -9.20
N PRO A 204 33.07 -14.43 -9.87
CA PRO A 204 32.96 -15.58 -10.78
C PRO A 204 32.98 -16.94 -10.07
N ASN A 205 32.08 -17.85 -10.48
CA ASN A 205 31.97 -19.20 -9.94
C ASN A 205 32.84 -20.19 -10.74
N GLY A 206 33.63 -21.04 -10.07
CA GLY A 206 34.40 -22.12 -10.70
C GLY A 206 35.45 -22.74 -9.78
N GLY A 207 35.90 -23.96 -10.09
CA GLY A 207 36.84 -24.72 -9.25
C GLY A 207 38.15 -24.00 -8.94
N ASN A 208 38.65 -23.19 -9.89
CA ASN A 208 39.89 -22.42 -9.72
C ASN A 208 39.73 -21.11 -8.94
N TYR A 209 38.49 -20.64 -8.72
CA TYR A 209 38.21 -19.36 -8.02
C TYR A 209 37.95 -19.53 -6.52
N ARG A 210 37.72 -20.77 -6.03
CA ARG A 210 37.44 -21.05 -4.61
C ARG A 210 38.64 -20.87 -3.67
N SER A 211 39.86 -20.87 -4.21
CA SER A 211 41.10 -20.71 -3.43
C SER A 211 41.61 -19.26 -3.35
N CYS A 212 40.97 -18.32 -4.05
CA CYS A 212 41.35 -16.89 -4.07
C CYS A 212 40.40 -16.05 -3.20
N THR A 213 40.35 -16.34 -1.90
CA THR A 213 39.44 -15.67 -0.96
C THR A 213 39.88 -14.26 -0.52
N SER A 214 40.91 -13.66 -1.13
CA SER A 214 41.55 -12.43 -0.61
C SER A 214 41.55 -11.20 -1.54
N ILE A 215 40.87 -11.21 -2.69
CA ILE A 215 40.87 -10.04 -3.60
C ILE A 215 39.44 -9.67 -4.06
N MET A 216 38.66 -9.11 -3.15
CA MET A 216 37.62 -8.12 -3.50
C MET A 216 37.77 -6.90 -2.59
N ARG A 217 38.76 -6.06 -2.88
CA ARG A 217 38.81 -4.71 -2.31
C ARG A 217 37.84 -3.81 -3.08
N ARG A 218 36.95 -3.19 -2.29
CA ARG A 218 36.03 -2.06 -2.57
C ARG A 218 34.59 -2.44 -2.98
N GLY A 219 33.88 -3.02 -2.01
CA GLY A 219 32.41 -3.12 -1.97
C GLY A 219 31.98 -3.94 -0.76
N ARG A 220 31.79 -3.30 0.39
CA ARG A 220 31.49 -3.91 1.71
C ARG A 220 30.16 -4.66 1.74
N TRP A 221 30.10 -5.84 1.14
CA TRP A 221 28.93 -6.72 1.27
C TRP A 221 29.30 -8.13 1.69
N CYS A 222 30.56 -8.52 1.56
CA CYS A 222 30.96 -9.90 1.64
C CYS A 222 32.31 -9.99 2.36
N ASP A 223 32.32 -10.53 3.58
CA ASP A 223 33.55 -10.80 4.34
C ASP A 223 33.77 -12.31 4.37
N SER A 224 34.99 -12.73 4.03
CA SER A 224 35.41 -14.12 4.06
C SER A 224 36.17 -14.32 5.37
N ARG A 225 35.48 -14.79 6.41
CA ARG A 225 36.18 -15.33 7.59
C ARG A 225 36.69 -16.74 7.35
#